data_AF-A0A352XCE5-F1
#
_entry.id   AF-A0A352XCE5-F1
#
_cell.length_a   1.000
_cell.length_b   1.000
_cell.length_c   1.000
_cell.angle_alpha   90.00
_cell.angle_beta   90.00
_cell.angle_gamma   90.00
#
_symmetry.space_group_name_H-M   'P 1'
#
loop_
_entity.id
_entity.type
_entity.pdbx_description
1 polymer ?
#
loop_
_entity_poly.entity_id
_entity_poly.type
_entity_poly.pdbx_seq_one_letter_code
_entity_poly.pdbx_strand_id
1 'polypeptide(L)' 'MNSSIINEVIEQMRVMPQHLQWQVLEFTRTLVNSQVHGILGQQLLRFAGTISLEDLNAIQDAIEYDCGKVDIDEW' A
#
# COMPACT_ATOMS: atom_id res chain seq x y z
N MET A 1 -5.76 2.29 -26.37
CA MET A 1 -4.45 2.50 -25.72
C MET A 1 -3.99 1.33 -24.82
N ASN A 2 -4.80 0.29 -24.54
CA ASN A 2 -4.36 -0.86 -23.74
C ASN A 2 -3.57 -1.96 -24.48
N SER A 3 -3.61 -2.00 -25.82
CA SER A 3 -2.86 -3.00 -26.60
C SER A 3 -1.34 -2.78 -26.58
N SER A 4 -0.88 -1.57 -26.26
CA SER A 4 0.55 -1.24 -26.26
C SER A 4 1.32 -1.96 -25.16
N ILE A 5 0.81 -1.95 -23.92
CA ILE A 5 1.52 -2.54 -22.77
C ILE A 5 1.55 -4.06 -22.84
N ILE A 6 0.46 -4.71 -23.27
CA ILE A 6 0.43 -6.17 -23.41
C ILE A 6 1.51 -6.63 -24.40
N ASN A 7 1.63 -5.96 -25.54
CA ASN A 7 2.63 -6.30 -26.55
C ASN A 7 4.05 -6.08 -26.04
N GLU A 8 4.31 -4.99 -25.32
CA GLU A 8 5.62 -4.71 -24.75
C GLU A 8 6.03 -5.76 -23.71
N VAL A 9 5.11 -6.18 -22.84
CA VAL A 9 5.35 -7.26 -21.87
C VAL A 9 5.68 -8.57 -22.59
N ILE A 10 4.98 -8.90 -23.68
CA ILE A 10 5.26 -10.10 -24.50
C ILE A 10 6.67 -10.03 -25.11
N GLU A 11 7.07 -8.90 -25.69
CA GLU A 11 8.41 -8.77 -26.28
C GLU A 11 9.51 -8.88 -25.23
N GLN A 12 9.33 -8.31 -24.04
CA GLN A 12 10.30 -8.46 -22.95
C GLN A 12 10.39 -9.90 -22.45
N MET A 13 9.26 -10.61 -22.34
CA MET A 13 9.27 -12.03 -21.91
C MET A 13 9.98 -12.95 -22.91
N ARG A 14 9.93 -12.66 -24.22
CA ARG A 14 10.57 -13.50 -25.25
C ARG A 14 12.08 -13.64 -25.08
N VAL A 15 12.75 -12.62 -24.55
CA VAL A 15 14.21 -12.62 -24.33
C VAL A 15 14.60 -13.10 -22.94
N MET A 16 13.64 -13.33 -22.05
CA MET A 16 13.91 -13.78 -20.68
C MET A 16 14.22 -15.28 -20.62
N PRO A 17 15.12 -15.71 -19.73
CA PRO A 17 15.24 -17.10 -19.33
C PRO A 17 13.93 -17.66 -18.76
N GLN A 18 13.70 -18.96 -18.94
CA GLN A 18 12.44 -19.63 -18.57
C GLN A 18 12.04 -19.45 -17.10
N HIS A 19 13.01 -19.43 -16.17
CA HIS A 19 12.71 -19.24 -14.74
C HIS A 19 12.13 -17.85 -14.43
N LEU A 20 12.59 -16.81 -15.14
CA LEU A 20 12.04 -15.45 -15.00
C LEU A 20 10.67 -15.33 -15.66
N GLN A 21 10.45 -15.99 -16.80
CA GLN A 21 9.12 -16.07 -17.41
C GLN A 21 8.09 -16.69 -16.44
N TRP A 22 8.50 -17.74 -15.71
CA TRP A 22 7.68 -18.35 -14.66
C TRP A 22 7.35 -17.37 -13.53
N GLN A 23 8.32 -16.56 -13.09
CA GLN A 23 8.08 -15.53 -12.08
C GLN A 23 7.08 -14.47 -12.56
N VAL A 24 7.18 -14.04 -13.82
CA VAL A 24 6.21 -13.10 -14.41
C VAL A 24 4.80 -13.71 -14.47
N LEU A 25 4.69 -14.99 -14.81
CA LEU A 25 3.41 -15.70 -14.82
C LEU A 25 2.79 -15.78 -13.42
N GLU A 26 3.56 -16.13 -12.40
CA GLU A 26 3.06 -16.16 -11.01
C GLU A 26 2.65 -14.76 -10.53
N PHE A 27 3.47 -13.75 -10.82
CA PHE A 27 3.16 -12.37 -10.44
C PHE A 27 1.87 -11.87 -11.10
N THR A 28 1.67 -12.12 -12.39
CA THR A 28 0.44 -11.72 -13.09
C THR A 28 -0.79 -12.45 -12.56
N ARG A 29 -0.67 -13.73 -12.16
CA ARG A 29 -1.75 -14.46 -11.46
C ARG A 29 -2.08 -13.81 -10.11
N THR A 30 -1.06 -13.42 -9.34
CA THR A 30 -1.26 -12.69 -8.08
C THR A 30 -1.95 -11.35 -8.32
N LEU A 31 -1.56 -10.59 -9.35
CA LEU A 31 -2.17 -9.30 -9.68
C LEU A 31 -3.64 -9.41 -10.10
N VAL A 32 -3.99 -10.44 -10.88
CA VAL A 32 -5.39 -10.69 -11.26
C VAL A 32 -6.24 -11.02 -10.03
N ASN A 33 -5.67 -11.74 -9.07
CA ASN A 33 -6.35 -12.12 -7.82
C ASN A 33 -6.26 -11.03 -6.74
N SER A 34 -5.34 -10.06 -6.88
CA SER A 34 -5.27 -8.88 -6.03
C SER A 34 -6.36 -7.91 -6.46
N GLN A 35 -7.61 -8.20 -6.09
CA GLN A 35 -8.58 -7.14 -5.93
C GLN A 35 -7.97 -6.06 -5.02
N VAL A 36 -8.27 -4.79 -5.27
CA VAL A 36 -7.96 -3.74 -4.30
C VAL A 36 -8.75 -4.05 -3.04
N HIS A 37 -8.08 -4.66 -2.06
CA HIS A 37 -8.68 -4.97 -0.77
C HIS A 37 -8.63 -3.70 0.07
N GLY A 38 -9.80 -3.12 0.30
CA GLY A 38 -9.93 -1.90 1.08
C GLY A 38 -11.40 -1.59 1.31
N ILE A 39 -11.68 -0.98 2.45
CA ILE A 39 -13.00 -0.42 2.73
C ILE A 39 -13.06 0.94 2.02
N LEU A 40 -14.14 1.20 1.27
CA LEU A 40 -14.34 2.50 0.64
C LEU A 40 -14.32 3.59 1.72
N GLY A 41 -13.62 4.71 1.48
CA GLY A 41 -13.49 5.79 2.46
C GLY A 41 -14.83 6.30 2.99
N GLN A 42 -15.89 6.27 2.17
CA GLN A 42 -17.26 6.59 2.59
C GLN A 42 -17.77 5.74 3.76
N GLN A 43 -17.33 4.48 3.86
CA GLN A 43 -17.71 3.57 4.95
C GLN A 43 -16.94 3.88 6.25
N LEU A 44 -15.85 4.66 6.17
CA LEU A 44 -15.10 5.11 7.35
C LEU A 44 -15.74 6.34 8.01
N LEU A 45 -16.65 7.05 7.33
CA LEU A 45 -17.31 8.24 7.88
C LEU A 45 -18.08 7.96 9.18
N ARG A 46 -18.54 6.72 9.39
CA ARG A 46 -19.18 6.30 10.65
C ARG A 46 -18.28 6.43 11.88
N PHE A 47 -16.96 6.50 11.68
CA PHE A 47 -15.98 6.68 12.74
C PHE A 47 -15.63 8.15 13.00
N ALA A 48 -16.08 9.09 12.16
CA ALA A 48 -15.83 10.51 12.35
C ALA A 48 -16.46 10.97 13.68
N GLY A 49 -15.65 11.56 14.56
CA GLY A 49 -16.08 12.04 15.87
C GLY A 49 -16.38 10.93 16.89
N THR A 50 -15.97 9.67 16.64
CA THR A 50 -16.15 8.57 17.61
C THR A 50 -15.10 8.55 18.72
N ILE A 51 -13.99 9.27 18.54
CA ILE A 51 -12.96 9.42 19.58
C ILE A 51 -13.45 10.47 20.57
N SER A 52 -13.48 10.11 21.86
CA SER A 52 -13.91 11.04 22.90
C SER A 52 -12.90 12.18 23.08
N LEU A 53 -13.33 13.30 23.67
CA LEU A 53 -12.42 14.41 23.97
C LEU A 53 -11.30 13.98 24.94
N GLU A 54 -11.62 13.10 25.89
CA GLU A 54 -10.66 12.54 26.84
C GLU A 54 -9.58 11.72 26.10
N ASP A 55 -10.00 10.82 25.21
CA ASP A 55 -9.07 10.02 24.40
C ASP A 55 -8.25 10.90 23.46
N LEU A 56 -8.84 11.95 22.88
CA LEU A 56 -8.11 12.91 22.04
C LEU A 56 -7.01 13.63 22.83
N ASN A 57 -7.30 14.07 24.06
CA ASN A 57 -6.31 14.69 24.93
C ASN A 57 -5.20 13.69 25.31
N ALA A 58 -5.55 12.44 25.64
CA ALA A 58 -4.55 11.42 25.95
C ALA A 58 -3.64 11.09 24.75
N ILE A 59 -4.19 11.05 23.54
CA ILE A 59 -3.42 10.88 22.30
C ILE A 59 -2.49 12.08 22.08
N GLN A 60 -2.98 13.31 22.31
CA GLN A 60 -2.18 14.52 22.20
C GLN A 60 -1.01 14.50 23.19
N ASP A 61 -1.28 14.22 24.47
CA ASP A 61 -0.27 14.15 25.52
C ASP A 61 0.80 13.10 25.18
N ALA A 62 0.41 11.93 24.65
CA ALA A 62 1.34 10.89 24.24
C ALA A 62 2.23 11.32 23.05
N ILE A 63 1.68 12.03 22.07
CA ILE A 63 2.45 12.58 20.95
C ILE A 63 3.47 13.62 21.46
N GLU A 64 3.06 14.51 22.35
CA GLU A 64 3.93 15.55 22.91
C GLU A 64 5.02 14.99 23.82
N TYR A 65 4.72 13.93 24.59
CA TYR A 65 5.65 13.30 25.51
C TYR A 65 6.67 12.37 24.83
N ASP A 66 6.26 11.61 23.80
CA ASP A 66 7.06 10.52 23.23
C ASP A 66 7.32 10.67 21.72
N CYS A 67 6.43 11.32 20.96
CA CYS A 67 6.52 11.42 19.49
C CYS A 67 7.11 12.78 19.02
N GLY A 68 8.16 13.26 19.70
CA GLY A 68 8.70 14.60 19.47
C GLY A 68 10.21 14.78 19.56
N LYS A 69 10.99 13.75 19.93
CA LYS A 69 12.45 13.80 19.81
C LYS A 69 12.89 12.99 18.60
N VAL A 70 12.82 13.62 17.44
CA VAL A 70 13.74 13.24 16.37
C VAL A 70 15.11 13.70 16.85
N ASP A 71 15.87 12.80 17.46
CA ASP A 71 17.30 13.05 17.67
C ASP A 71 17.95 13.04 16.27
N ILE A 72 18.32 14.24 15.82
CA ILE A 72 18.97 14.44 14.51
C ILE A 72 20.33 13.72 14.49
N ASP A 73 20.90 13.43 15.67
CA ASP A 73 22.20 12.79 15.85
C ASP A 73 22.09 11.27 16.13
N GLU A 74 20.89 10.67 16.11
CA GLU A 74 20.68 9.21 16.28
C GLU A 74 20.90 8.37 14.98
N TRP A 75 21.40 8.97 13.90
CA TRP A 75 21.69 8.28 12.62
C TRP A 75 23.17 8.31 12.23
#